data_AF-A0A2M9Q8G5-F1
#
_entry.id   AF-A0A2M9Q8G5-F1
#
_cell.length_a   1.000
_cell.length_b   1.000
_cell.length_c   1.000
_cell.angle_alpha   90.00
_cell.angle_beta   90.00
_cell.angle_gamma   90.00
#
_symmetry.space_group_name_H-M   'P 1'
#
loop_
_entity.id
_entity.type
_entity.pdbx_description
1 polymer ?
#
loop_
_entity_poly.entity_id
_entity_poly.type
_entity_poly.pdbx_seq_one_letter_code
_entity_poly.pdbx_strand_id
1 'polypeptide(L)' 'EDVQLILYTDGVLEAMGPCEMESEEHLQTLISTKWDYSKRLIDNLLPKEKQEQQPDDMCVLMIQAQAI' A
#
# COMPACT_ATOMS: atom_id res chain seq x y z
N GLU A 1 9.35 -18.66 7.64
CA GLU A 1 8.14 -17.84 7.46
C GLU A 1 8.59 -16.41 7.29
N ASP A 2 8.33 -15.79 6.14
CA ASP A 2 8.59 -14.37 5.94
C ASP A 2 7.35 -13.61 6.43
N VAL A 3 7.55 -12.58 7.25
CA VAL A 3 6.46 -11.70 7.72
C VAL A 3 6.51 -10.41 6.92
N GLN A 4 5.36 -9.97 6.40
CA GLN A 4 5.21 -8.66 5.77
C GLN A 4 4.16 -7.84 6.50
N LEU A 5 4.50 -6.60 6.85
CA LEU A 5 3.63 -5.65 7.50
C LEU A 5 3.55 -4.40 6.64
N ILE A 6 2.33 -3.99 6.27
CA ILE A 6 2.08 -2.71 5.63
C ILE A 6 1.41 -1.76 6.64
N LEU A 7 1.92 -0.53 6.72
CA LEU A 7 1.37 0.55 7.52
C LEU A 7 1.08 1.71 6.58
N TYR A 8 -0.10 2.30 6.70
CA TYR A 8 -0.56 3.36 5.82
C TYR A 8 -1.43 4.37 6.57
N THR A 9 -1.51 5.59 6.05
CA THR A 9 -2.50 6.60 6.49
C THR A 9 -3.83 6.41 5.76
N ASP A 10 -4.90 6.91 6.35
CA ASP A 10 -6.26 6.93 5.77
C ASP A 10 -6.32 7.63 4.40
N GLY A 11 -5.54 8.70 4.21
CA GLY A 11 -5.40 9.36 2.91
C GLY A 11 -5.02 8.42 1.75
N VAL A 12 -4.37 7.28 2.03
CA VAL A 12 -4.09 6.25 1.02
C VAL A 12 -5.36 5.47 0.63
N LEU A 13 -6.18 5.07 1.62
CA LEU A 13 -7.43 4.36 1.38
C LEU A 13 -8.42 5.21 0.59
N GLU A 14 -8.54 6.48 0.97
CA GLU A 14 -9.40 7.46 0.31
C GLU A 14 -9.00 7.67 -1.16
N ALA A 15 -7.70 7.72 -1.44
CA ALA A 15 -7.18 7.85 -2.80
C ALA A 15 -7.42 6.58 -3.66
N MET A 16 -7.43 5.39 -3.03
CA MET A 16 -7.61 4.11 -3.73
C MET A 16 -9.01 3.99 -4.34
N GLY A 17 -10.03 4.52 -3.66
CA GLY A 17 -11.39 4.59 -4.20
C GLY A 17 -12.43 4.85 -3.12
N PRO A 18 -13.71 4.92 -3.50
CA PRO A 18 -14.80 5.22 -2.57
C PRO A 18 -15.17 4.05 -1.65
N CYS A 19 -14.64 2.85 -1.89
CA CYS A 19 -14.96 1.64 -1.14
C CYS A 19 -13.72 1.17 -0.37
N GLU A 20 -13.71 1.38 0.95
CA GLU A 20 -12.61 0.97 1.83
C GLU A 20 -12.37 -0.53 1.80
N MET A 21 -13.42 -1.35 1.74
CA MET A 21 -13.32 -2.81 1.64
C MET A 21 -12.52 -3.25 0.40
N GLU A 22 -12.80 -2.66 -0.76
CA GLU A 22 -12.06 -2.98 -1.99
C GLU A 22 -10.59 -2.55 -1.89
N SER A 23 -10.33 -1.41 -1.25
CA SER A 23 -8.96 -0.93 -0.97
C SER A 23 -8.21 -1.88 -0.03
N GLU A 24 -8.86 -2.38 1.02
CA GLU A 24 -8.29 -3.36 1.94
C GLU A 24 -8.00 -4.71 1.26
N GLU A 25 -8.91 -5.23 0.43
CA GLU A 25 -8.69 -6.45 -0.35
C GLU A 25 -7.50 -6.31 -1.30
N HIS A 26 -7.33 -5.13 -1.91
CA HIS A 26 -6.19 -4.83 -2.77
C HIS A 26 -4.88 -4.81 -1.97
N LEU A 27 -4.87 -4.17 -0.79
CA LEU A 27 -3.71 -4.16 0.12
C LEU A 27 -3.35 -5.58 0.57
N GLN A 28 -4.34 -6.39 0.95
CA GLN A 28 -4.14 -7.80 1.34
C GLN A 28 -3.52 -8.61 0.19
N THR A 29 -4.03 -8.42 -1.03
CA THR A 29 -3.49 -9.08 -2.22
C THR A 29 -2.04 -8.68 -2.45
N LEU A 30 -1.72 -7.38 -2.34
CA LEU A 30 -0.37 -6.88 -2.52
C LEU A 30 0.61 -7.47 -1.49
N ILE A 31 0.23 -7.52 -0.21
CA ILE A 31 1.11 -8.07 0.85
C ILE A 31 1.19 -9.60 0.83
N SER A 32 0.29 -10.30 0.13
CA SER A 32 0.35 -11.76 -0.02
C SER A 32 1.52 -12.20 -0.91
N THR A 33 2.02 -11.29 -1.74
CA THR A 33 3.19 -11.51 -2.60
C THR A 33 4.43 -10.90 -1.97
N LYS A 34 5.59 -11.59 -2.11
CA LYS A 34 6.86 -11.07 -1.62
C LYS A 34 7.16 -9.74 -2.29
N TRP A 35 7.35 -8.69 -1.50
CA TRP A 35 7.60 -7.37 -2.07
C TRP A 35 8.95 -7.32 -2.78
N ASP A 36 8.92 -6.92 -4.05
CA ASP A 36 10.10 -6.60 -4.84
C ASP A 36 10.42 -5.10 -4.64
N TYR A 37 11.48 -4.83 -3.86
CA TYR A 37 11.99 -3.50 -3.51
C TYR A 37 12.38 -2.61 -4.71
N SER A 38 12.24 -3.12 -5.93
CA SER A 38 12.55 -2.42 -7.18
C SER A 38 11.66 -1.21 -7.46
N LYS A 39 10.46 -1.14 -6.85
CA LYS A 39 9.51 -0.04 -7.04
C LYS A 39 9.08 0.58 -5.72
N ARG A 40 8.73 1.87 -5.77
CA ARG A 40 8.07 2.54 -4.64
C ARG A 40 6.74 1.83 -4.38
N LEU A 41 6.49 1.51 -3.11
CA LEU A 41 5.30 0.78 -2.71
C LEU A 41 4.00 1.49 -3.12
N ILE A 42 3.96 2.80 -2.95
CA ILE A 42 2.80 3.62 -3.29
C ILE A 42 2.46 3.59 -4.79
N ASP A 43 3.45 3.38 -5.67
CA ASP A 43 3.23 3.27 -7.12
C ASP A 43 2.53 1.95 -7.51
N ASN A 44 2.54 0.95 -6.64
CA ASN A 44 1.77 -0.29 -6.83
C ASN A 44 0.34 -0.17 -6.27
N LEU A 45 0.08 0.81 -5.40
CA LEU A 45 -1.22 1.03 -4.78
C LEU A 45 -2.05 2.06 -5.54
N LEU A 46 -1.38 3.12 -6.02
CA LEU A 46 -2.02 4.28 -6.60
C LEU A 46 -1.30 4.71 -7.86
N PRO A 47 -2.02 4.98 -8.96
CA PRO A 47 -1.44 5.69 -10.10
C PRO A 47 -1.03 7.11 -9.67
N LYS A 48 -0.03 7.68 -10.33
CA LYS A 48 0.55 8.99 -9.94
C LYS A 48 -0.48 10.10 -9.91
N GLU A 49 -1.45 10.07 -10.81
CA GLU A 49 -2.52 11.08 -10.87
C GLU A 49 -3.32 11.11 -9.57
N LYS A 50 -3.60 9.94 -8.97
CA LYS A 50 -4.30 9.84 -7.69
C LYS A 50 -3.42 10.26 -6.50
N GLN A 51 -2.11 10.00 -6.59
CA GLN A 51 -1.15 10.48 -5.58
C GLN A 51 -1.03 12.01 -5.58
N GLU A 52 -1.16 12.67 -6.74
CA GLU A 52 -1.05 14.13 -6.84
C GLU A 52 -2.37 14.85 -6.54
N GLN A 53 -3.51 14.17 -6.75
CA GLN A 53 -4.85 14.75 -6.58
C GLN A 53 -5.43 14.55 -5.18
N GLN A 54 -4.85 13.70 -4.35
CA GLN A 54 -5.31 13.50 -2.99
C GLN A 54 -4.92 14.71 -2.12
N PRO A 55 -5.88 15.41 -1.48
CA PRO A 55 -5.62 16.63 -0.72
C PRO A 55 -4.99 16.36 0.66
N ASP A 56 -4.99 15.11 1.12
CA ASP A 56 -4.48 14.68 2.42
C ASP A 56 -3.08 14.06 2.32
N ASP A 57 -2.37 14.02 3.46
CA ASP A 57 -1.04 13.44 3.56
C ASP A 57 -1.08 11.90 3.38
N MET A 58 -0.33 11.41 2.40
CA MET A 58 -0.18 9.97 2.16
C MET A 58 1.17 9.46 2.63
N CYS A 59 1.14 8.40 3.44
CA CYS A 59 2.34 7.66 3.82
C CYS A 59 2.07 6.16 3.72
N VAL A 60 3.04 5.41 3.20
CA VAL A 60 3.02 3.95 3.18
C VAL A 60 4.39 3.41 3.57
N LEU A 61 4.42 2.48 4.52
CA LEU A 61 5.61 1.79 4.98
C LEU A 61 5.40 0.28 4.88
N MET A 62 6.33 -0.41 4.21
CA MET A 62 6.40 -1.88 4.20
C MET A 62 7.59 -2.34 5.01
N ILE A 63 7.35 -3.25 5.95
CA ILE A 63 8.36 -3.93 6.75
C ILE A 63 8.29 -5.41 6.38
N GLN A 64 9.40 -5.94 5.88
CA GLN A 64 9.53 -7.37 5.62
C GLN A 64 10.61 -7.95 6.55
N ALA A 65 10.24 -8.97 7.31
CA ALA A 65 11.14 -9.71 8.18
C ALA A 65 11.27 -11.15 7.67
N GLN A 66 12.50 -11.62 7.52
CA GLN A 66 12.78 -13.03 7.25
C GLN A 66 13.04 -13.73 8.57
N ALA A 67 12.30 -14.80 8.87
CA ALA A 67 12.66 -15.69 9.97
C ALA A 67 13.96 -16.41 9.61
N ILE A 68 14.96 -16.29 10.48
CA ILE A 68 16.28 -16.93 10.38
C ILE A 68 16.20 -18.32 11.02
#